data_AF-A0A965GH47-F1
#
_entry.id   AF-A0A965GH47-F1
#
_cell.length_a   1.000
_cell.length_b   1.000
_cell.length_c   1.000
_cell.angle_alpha   90.00
_cell.angle_beta   90.00
_cell.angle_gamma   90.00
#
_symmetry.space_group_name_H-M   'P 1'
#
loop_
_entity.id
_entity.type
_entity.pdbx_description
1 polymer ?
#
loop_
_entity_poly.entity_id
_entity_poly.type
_entity_poly.pdbx_seq_one_letter_code
_entity_poly.pdbx_strand_id
1 'polypeptide(L)'
;MPVLEEFGADALRNTVIAFRDTMKRHASGINRLNVYPVPDGDTGTNMARTLDAVVTELEGASPGLETTCEAISHGSLMGARGNSGVILSQILRGLSATLKTAQTSGAQRVAEALKAASAAAYEAVLKPIEGTILTVVRETAEAATKAANEGASLVVMLRDARNAGRKALDNTPELLPVLKDAGVVDAGGAGFLLFMDSALHVVDGEPLPEPIYDDGPSAEQLEKVALRTATDGSVDVSELRYEVMFLLDLDDTNLKNFKNAWGEIGDSIVVVGGDGLYNCHIHTNDIGAAVEASLIVGGRPSKIRVTDLFEEMAEEHAKREESLGAPVEVLGGSRSAGRAASRQAALPPVTCAVVAVA
;
A
#
# COMPACT_ATOMS: atom_id res chain seq x y z
N MET A 1 0.84 -19.97 -25.74
CA MET A 1 0.42 -18.73 -26.43
C MET A 1 1.63 -18.18 -27.17
N PRO A 2 1.48 -17.45 -28.28
CA PRO A 2 2.62 -16.81 -28.92
C PRO A 2 3.19 -15.74 -27.98
N VAL A 3 4.51 -15.60 -28.00
CA VAL A 3 5.25 -14.60 -27.25
C VAL A 3 4.88 -13.20 -27.75
N LEU A 4 4.55 -12.28 -26.85
CA LEU A 4 4.19 -10.91 -27.21
C LEU A 4 5.45 -10.03 -27.34
N GLU A 5 5.54 -9.30 -28.45
CA GLU A 5 6.58 -8.28 -28.68
C GLU A 5 6.15 -6.88 -28.18
N GLU A 6 4.84 -6.68 -27.98
CA GLU A 6 4.26 -5.41 -27.52
C GLU A 6 3.30 -5.61 -26.35
N PHE A 7 3.36 -4.68 -25.40
CA PHE A 7 2.51 -4.61 -24.23
C PHE A 7 1.29 -3.71 -24.48
N GLY A 8 0.45 -4.13 -25.42
CA GLY A 8 -0.76 -3.40 -25.84
C GLY A 8 -1.89 -3.42 -24.80
N ALA A 9 -3.04 -2.86 -25.17
CA ALA A 9 -4.20 -2.71 -24.28
C ALA A 9 -4.65 -4.03 -23.63
N ASP A 10 -4.79 -5.08 -24.44
CA ASP A 10 -5.23 -6.40 -23.95
C ASP A 10 -4.19 -7.04 -23.04
N ALA A 11 -2.90 -6.93 -23.37
CA ALA A 11 -1.81 -7.44 -22.54
C ALA A 11 -1.77 -6.73 -21.19
N LEU A 12 -1.90 -5.41 -21.17
CA LEU A 12 -1.95 -4.60 -19.95
C LEU A 12 -3.18 -4.97 -19.09
N ARG A 13 -4.36 -5.02 -19.71
CA ARG A 13 -5.61 -5.40 -19.02
C ARG A 13 -5.52 -6.79 -18.42
N ASN A 14 -5.08 -7.78 -19.19
CA ASN A 14 -4.92 -9.15 -18.72
C ASN A 14 -3.85 -9.26 -17.62
N THR A 15 -2.78 -8.46 -17.70
CA THR A 15 -1.75 -8.42 -16.65
C THR A 15 -2.34 -7.91 -15.34
N VAL A 16 -3.12 -6.84 -15.37
CA VAL A 16 -3.74 -6.28 -14.15
C VAL A 16 -4.77 -7.25 -13.55
N ILE A 17 -5.55 -7.94 -14.39
CA ILE A 17 -6.49 -8.98 -13.91
C ILE A 17 -5.74 -10.15 -13.28
N ALA A 18 -4.72 -10.69 -13.97
CA ALA A 18 -3.88 -11.76 -13.46
C ALA A 18 -3.17 -11.36 -12.17
N PHE A 19 -2.72 -10.11 -12.08
CA PHE A 19 -2.09 -9.56 -10.89
C PHE A 19 -3.08 -9.46 -9.72
N ARG A 20 -4.31 -8.98 -9.95
CA ARG A 20 -5.37 -8.97 -8.94
C ARG A 20 -5.66 -10.38 -8.42
N ASP A 21 -5.89 -11.34 -9.32
CA ASP A 21 -6.23 -12.71 -8.95
C ASP A 21 -5.08 -13.39 -8.20
N THR A 22 -3.83 -13.12 -8.61
CA THR A 22 -2.63 -13.63 -7.94
C THR A 22 -2.44 -12.98 -6.57
N MET A 23 -2.59 -11.66 -6.46
CA MET A 23 -2.54 -10.95 -5.18
C MET A 23 -3.55 -11.52 -4.19
N LYS A 24 -4.79 -11.80 -4.62
CA LYS A 24 -5.81 -12.43 -3.76
C LYS A 24 -5.38 -13.79 -3.21
N ARG A 25 -4.79 -14.64 -4.05
CA ARG A 25 -4.29 -15.97 -3.63
C ARG A 25 -3.11 -15.86 -2.65
N HIS A 26 -2.26 -14.85 -2.83
CA HIS A 26 -1.05 -14.63 -2.04
C HIS A 26 -1.27 -13.70 -0.84
N ALA A 27 -2.43 -13.06 -0.71
CA ALA A 27 -2.70 -12.01 0.28
C ALA A 27 -2.37 -12.46 1.70
N SER A 28 -2.80 -13.67 2.11
CA SER A 28 -2.50 -14.17 3.46
C SER A 28 -1.00 -14.34 3.72
N GLY A 29 -0.23 -14.76 2.72
CA GLY A 29 1.23 -14.90 2.84
C GLY A 29 1.92 -13.55 2.94
N ILE A 30 1.51 -12.60 2.10
CA ILE A 30 2.02 -11.23 2.14
C ILE A 30 1.68 -10.55 3.47
N ASN A 31 0.47 -10.75 3.99
CA ASN A 31 0.05 -10.27 5.31
C ASN A 31 0.97 -10.77 6.43
N ARG A 32 1.51 -11.98 6.33
CA ARG A 32 2.45 -12.52 7.33
C ARG A 32 3.84 -11.89 7.26
N LEU A 33 4.21 -11.30 6.13
CA LEU A 33 5.47 -10.54 5.98
C LEU A 33 5.37 -9.11 6.52
N ASN A 34 4.14 -8.62 6.78
CA ASN A 34 3.90 -7.24 7.13
C ASN A 34 4.33 -6.96 8.57
N VAL A 35 5.57 -6.47 8.73
CA VAL A 35 6.17 -6.09 10.01
C VAL A 35 6.66 -4.64 10.05
N TYR A 36 6.48 -3.90 8.95
CA TYR A 36 6.95 -2.52 8.80
C TYR A 36 6.03 -1.69 7.89
N PRO A 37 5.75 -0.42 8.23
CA PRO A 37 6.13 0.26 9.47
C PRO A 37 5.33 -0.22 10.68
N VAL A 38 4.15 -0.81 10.45
CA VAL A 38 3.26 -1.34 11.49
C VAL A 38 2.99 -2.82 11.19
N PRO A 39 3.14 -3.73 12.18
CA PRO A 39 2.87 -5.15 12.02
C PRO A 39 1.36 -5.49 12.11
N ASP A 40 0.52 -4.75 11.38
CA ASP A 40 -0.94 -4.90 11.41
C ASP A 40 -1.45 -6.09 10.57
N GLY A 41 -0.58 -6.69 9.75
CA GLY A 41 -0.92 -7.88 9.00
C GLY A 41 -1.88 -7.65 7.82
N ASP A 42 -1.99 -6.43 7.29
CA ASP A 42 -3.02 -6.12 6.29
C ASP A 42 -2.51 -5.90 4.85
N THR A 43 -1.20 -5.85 4.62
CA THR A 43 -0.61 -5.37 3.35
C THR A 43 -1.16 -6.07 2.11
N GLY A 44 -1.21 -7.41 2.10
CA GLY A 44 -1.78 -8.19 1.00
C GLY A 44 -3.28 -7.98 0.84
N THR A 45 -4.02 -7.85 1.94
CA THR A 45 -5.46 -7.51 1.92
C THR A 45 -5.70 -6.15 1.28
N ASN A 46 -4.91 -5.14 1.67
CA ASN A 46 -5.01 -3.77 1.18
C ASN A 46 -4.65 -3.68 -0.30
N MET A 47 -3.55 -4.28 -0.73
CA MET A 47 -3.18 -4.37 -2.15
C MET A 47 -4.25 -5.09 -2.98
N ALA A 48 -4.82 -6.20 -2.48
CA ALA A 48 -5.90 -6.92 -3.17
C ALA A 48 -7.17 -6.07 -3.32
N ARG A 49 -7.58 -5.35 -2.28
CA ARG A 49 -8.73 -4.43 -2.31
C ARG A 49 -8.51 -3.27 -3.28
N THR A 50 -7.31 -2.72 -3.34
CA THR A 50 -6.96 -1.69 -4.33
C THR A 50 -7.03 -2.23 -5.75
N LEU A 51 -6.52 -3.44 -5.99
CA LEU A 51 -6.60 -4.07 -7.30
C LEU A 51 -8.03 -4.46 -7.70
N ASP A 52 -8.91 -4.78 -6.74
CA ASP A 52 -10.33 -5.00 -7.02
C ASP A 52 -11.00 -3.74 -7.56
N ALA A 53 -10.72 -2.58 -6.98
CA ALA A 53 -11.23 -1.31 -7.49
C ALA A 53 -10.70 -1.00 -8.91
N VAL A 54 -9.42 -1.30 -9.16
CA VAL A 54 -8.82 -1.16 -10.50
C VAL A 54 -9.51 -2.04 -11.53
N VAL A 55 -9.71 -3.33 -11.22
CA VAL A 55 -10.35 -4.27 -12.13
C VAL A 55 -11.82 -3.90 -12.37
N THR A 56 -12.53 -3.44 -11.33
CA THR A 56 -13.91 -2.94 -11.46
C THR A 56 -13.99 -1.75 -12.42
N GLU A 57 -13.07 -0.79 -12.32
CA GLU A 57 -12.99 0.34 -13.25
C GLU A 57 -12.67 -0.12 -14.68
N LEU A 58 -11.75 -1.08 -14.83
CA LEU A 58 -11.42 -1.67 -16.13
C LEU A 58 -12.62 -2.34 -16.80
N GLU A 59 -13.46 -3.06 -16.07
CA GLU A 59 -14.66 -3.72 -16.60
C GLU A 59 -15.63 -2.72 -17.25
N GLY A 60 -15.69 -1.48 -16.76
CA GLY A 60 -16.50 -0.40 -17.34
C GLY A 60 -15.83 0.35 -18.51
N ALA A 61 -14.53 0.18 -18.71
CA ALA A 61 -13.77 0.95 -19.69
C ALA A 61 -13.82 0.34 -21.10
N SER A 62 -13.92 1.21 -22.12
CA SER A 62 -13.89 0.78 -23.52
C SER A 62 -12.53 0.18 -23.92
N PRO A 63 -12.50 -0.67 -24.96
CA PRO A 63 -11.24 -1.20 -25.48
C PRO A 63 -10.33 -0.08 -26.00
N GLY A 64 -9.04 -0.16 -25.67
CA GLY A 64 -8.06 0.85 -26.06
C GLY A 64 -6.98 1.02 -25.00
N LEU A 65 -5.75 1.35 -25.43
CA LEU A 65 -4.63 1.51 -24.49
C LEU A 65 -4.84 2.73 -23.60
N GLU A 66 -5.28 3.84 -24.20
CA GLU A 66 -5.55 5.09 -23.50
C GLU A 66 -6.61 4.91 -22.40
N THR A 67 -7.78 4.37 -22.76
CA THR A 67 -8.91 4.14 -21.85
C THR A 67 -8.58 3.09 -20.78
N THR A 68 -7.76 2.08 -21.11
CA THR A 68 -7.24 1.11 -20.14
C THR A 68 -6.33 1.79 -19.13
N CYS A 69 -5.41 2.65 -19.57
CA CYS A 69 -4.51 3.39 -18.68
C CYS A 69 -5.25 4.40 -17.80
N GLU A 70 -6.28 5.07 -18.33
CA GLU A 70 -7.15 5.96 -17.57
C GLU A 70 -7.92 5.20 -16.48
N ALA A 71 -8.51 4.06 -16.82
CA ALA A 71 -9.21 3.21 -15.86
C ALA A 71 -8.28 2.68 -14.76
N ILE A 72 -7.07 2.24 -15.11
CA ILE A 72 -6.07 1.83 -14.11
C ILE A 72 -5.72 3.00 -13.19
N SER A 73 -5.48 4.17 -13.75
CA SER A 73 -5.09 5.35 -12.99
C SER A 73 -6.20 5.83 -12.04
N HIS A 74 -7.44 5.89 -12.53
CA HIS A 74 -8.60 6.32 -11.77
C HIS A 74 -8.98 5.28 -10.70
N GLY A 75 -9.12 4.01 -11.08
CA GLY A 75 -9.51 2.94 -10.17
C GLY A 75 -8.49 2.74 -9.03
N SER A 76 -7.19 2.89 -9.34
CA SER A 76 -6.15 2.78 -8.31
C SER A 76 -6.14 3.96 -7.35
N LEU A 77 -6.37 5.20 -7.82
CA LEU A 77 -6.46 6.38 -6.95
C LEU A 77 -7.67 6.29 -6.01
N MET A 78 -8.84 5.97 -6.57
CA MET A 78 -10.10 5.95 -5.84
C MET A 78 -10.23 4.72 -4.93
N GLY A 79 -9.53 3.64 -5.27
CA GLY A 79 -9.55 2.37 -4.55
C GLY A 79 -8.37 2.12 -3.62
N ALA A 80 -7.42 3.03 -3.52
CA ALA A 80 -6.26 2.88 -2.63
C ALA A 80 -6.70 2.65 -1.17
N ARG A 81 -6.12 1.64 -0.52
CA ARG A 81 -6.36 1.22 0.86
C ARG A 81 -5.04 1.06 1.60
N GLY A 82 -4.91 1.64 2.77
CA GLY A 82 -3.69 1.56 3.56
C GLY A 82 -2.46 2.16 2.86
N ASN A 83 -1.32 2.14 3.54
CA ASN A 83 -0.06 2.62 2.95
C ASN A 83 0.34 1.81 1.70
N SER A 84 0.20 0.49 1.77
CA SER A 84 0.59 -0.42 0.68
C SER A 84 -0.26 -0.24 -0.58
N GLY A 85 -1.59 -0.11 -0.46
CA GLY A 85 -2.46 0.15 -1.59
C GLY A 85 -2.29 1.56 -2.17
N VAL A 86 -1.99 2.54 -1.32
CA VAL A 86 -1.67 3.92 -1.72
C VAL A 86 -0.35 3.98 -2.52
N ILE A 87 0.72 3.32 -2.08
CA ILE A 87 1.97 3.23 -2.84
C ILE A 87 1.77 2.45 -4.15
N LEU A 88 1.06 1.31 -4.10
CA LEU A 88 0.73 0.53 -5.29
C LEU A 88 -0.03 1.38 -6.32
N SER A 89 -0.94 2.22 -5.86
CA SER A 89 -1.69 3.14 -6.71
C SER A 89 -0.77 4.08 -7.50
N GLN A 90 0.28 4.61 -6.88
CA GLN A 90 1.24 5.47 -7.58
C GLN A 90 2.12 4.71 -8.57
N ILE A 91 2.50 3.48 -8.25
CA ILE A 91 3.22 2.62 -9.20
C ILE A 91 2.35 2.42 -10.45
N LEU A 92 1.09 2.03 -10.28
CA LEU A 92 0.16 1.79 -11.38
C LEU A 92 -0.14 3.07 -12.18
N ARG A 93 -0.27 4.22 -11.53
CA ARG A 93 -0.45 5.52 -12.19
C ARG A 93 0.77 5.95 -12.97
N GLY A 94 1.98 5.83 -12.41
CA GLY A 94 3.22 6.18 -13.13
C GLY A 94 3.44 5.30 -14.37
N LEU A 95 3.15 4.01 -14.25
CA LEU A 95 3.11 3.08 -15.39
C LEU A 95 2.11 3.55 -16.44
N SER A 96 0.86 3.76 -16.03
CA SER A 96 -0.26 4.10 -16.91
C SER A 96 -0.09 5.44 -17.61
N ALA A 97 0.38 6.47 -16.92
CA ALA A 97 0.63 7.79 -17.49
C ALA A 97 1.65 7.73 -18.65
N THR A 98 2.65 6.86 -18.52
CA THR A 98 3.66 6.65 -19.55
C THR A 98 3.10 5.79 -20.69
N LEU A 99 2.39 4.70 -20.41
CA LEU A 99 1.84 3.83 -21.45
C LEU A 99 0.70 4.48 -22.24
N LYS A 100 -0.11 5.36 -21.62
CA LYS A 100 -1.28 6.02 -22.22
C LYS A 100 -0.99 6.66 -23.59
N THR A 101 0.18 7.28 -23.73
CA THR A 101 0.56 8.07 -24.91
C THR A 101 1.40 7.29 -25.92
N ALA A 102 1.59 5.99 -25.71
CA ALA A 102 2.46 5.17 -26.54
C ALA A 102 1.77 4.77 -27.86
N GLN A 103 2.48 4.95 -28.98
CA GLN A 103 2.07 4.35 -30.26
C GLN A 103 2.43 2.87 -30.33
N THR A 104 3.53 2.49 -29.69
CA THR A 104 4.00 1.11 -29.51
C THR A 104 4.45 0.91 -28.06
N SER A 105 4.15 -0.25 -27.50
CA SER A 105 4.46 -0.57 -26.11
C SER A 105 5.51 -1.70 -26.02
N GLY A 106 6.58 -1.60 -26.80
CA GLY A 106 7.71 -2.54 -26.74
C GLY A 106 8.59 -2.35 -25.49
N ALA A 107 9.71 -3.08 -25.42
CA ALA A 107 10.61 -3.10 -24.26
C ALA A 107 11.02 -1.70 -23.77
N GLN A 108 11.39 -0.80 -24.68
CA GLN A 108 11.83 0.57 -24.33
C GLN A 108 10.73 1.34 -23.58
N ARG A 109 9.49 1.28 -24.09
CA ARG A 109 8.39 2.04 -23.50
C ARG A 109 7.93 1.47 -22.17
N VAL A 110 7.95 0.15 -22.01
CA VAL A 110 7.67 -0.50 -20.73
C VAL A 110 8.74 -0.18 -19.69
N ALA A 111 10.01 -0.16 -20.08
CA ALA A 111 11.10 0.23 -19.18
C ALA A 111 10.98 1.70 -18.74
N GLU A 112 10.63 2.62 -19.65
CA GLU A 112 10.30 4.01 -19.31
C GLU A 112 9.14 4.10 -18.31
N ALA A 113 8.10 3.29 -18.51
CA ALA A 113 6.93 3.26 -17.65
C ALA A 113 7.26 2.73 -16.23
N LEU A 114 8.10 1.70 -16.12
CA LEU A 114 8.60 1.20 -14.83
C LEU A 114 9.46 2.27 -14.11
N LYS A 115 10.29 3.01 -14.86
CA LYS A 115 11.08 4.11 -14.31
C LYS A 115 10.19 5.25 -13.79
N ALA A 116 9.15 5.61 -14.54
CA ALA A 116 8.17 6.62 -14.12
C ALA A 116 7.39 6.16 -12.87
N ALA A 117 7.01 4.88 -12.80
CA ALA A 117 6.38 4.30 -11.63
C ALA A 117 7.26 4.32 -10.39
N SER A 118 8.56 4.02 -10.54
CA SER A 118 9.53 4.17 -9.46
C SER A 118 9.57 5.62 -8.97
N ALA A 119 9.69 6.60 -9.86
CA ALA A 119 9.73 8.01 -9.46
C ALA A 119 8.46 8.42 -8.71
N ALA A 120 7.29 8.07 -9.25
CA ALA A 120 5.99 8.38 -8.63
C ALA A 120 5.85 7.75 -7.24
N ALA A 121 6.32 6.51 -7.05
CA ALA A 121 6.28 5.83 -5.75
C ALA A 121 7.15 6.53 -4.70
N TYR A 122 8.34 7.01 -5.07
CA TYR A 122 9.20 7.77 -4.15
C TYR A 122 8.61 9.14 -3.80
N GLU A 123 8.03 9.84 -4.77
CA GLU A 123 7.42 11.17 -4.54
C GLU A 123 6.15 11.10 -3.66
N ALA A 124 5.46 9.96 -3.65
CA ALA A 124 4.27 9.69 -2.84
C ALA A 124 4.52 9.74 -1.33
N VAL A 125 5.70 9.30 -0.91
CA VAL A 125 6.06 9.06 0.49
C VAL A 125 6.86 10.25 1.02
N LEU A 126 6.47 10.79 2.18
CA LEU A 126 7.15 11.97 2.73
C LEU A 126 8.61 11.69 3.14
N LYS A 127 8.85 10.51 3.72
CA LYS A 127 10.17 10.03 4.13
C LYS A 127 10.42 8.66 3.46
N PRO A 128 10.92 8.62 2.21
CA PRO A 128 11.22 7.36 1.52
C PRO A 128 12.30 6.56 2.26
N ILE A 129 12.07 5.25 2.44
CA ILE A 129 12.98 4.34 3.15
C ILE A 129 13.41 3.22 2.22
N GLU A 130 14.72 3.01 2.09
CA GLU A 130 15.29 1.86 1.38
C GLU A 130 15.11 0.57 2.19
N GLY A 131 15.05 -0.57 1.51
CA GLY A 131 14.63 -1.85 2.09
C GLY A 131 13.11 -2.02 2.14
N THR A 132 12.35 -1.20 1.41
CA THR A 132 10.90 -1.33 1.23
C THR A 132 10.55 -1.61 -0.23
N ILE A 133 9.26 -1.69 -0.57
CA ILE A 133 8.72 -1.74 -1.94
C ILE A 133 9.41 -0.73 -2.87
N LEU A 134 9.81 0.44 -2.36
CA LEU A 134 10.48 1.49 -3.13
C LEU A 134 11.80 0.98 -3.74
N THR A 135 12.64 0.30 -2.97
CA THR A 135 13.90 -0.30 -3.43
C THR A 135 13.64 -1.34 -4.51
N VAL A 136 12.64 -2.21 -4.30
CA VAL A 136 12.31 -3.29 -5.24
C VAL A 136 11.85 -2.72 -6.58
N VAL A 137 10.98 -1.71 -6.57
CA VAL A 137 10.50 -1.04 -7.80
C VAL A 137 11.64 -0.32 -8.51
N ARG A 138 12.50 0.39 -7.77
CA ARG A 138 13.65 1.12 -8.33
C ARG A 138 14.62 0.18 -9.03
N GLU A 139 15.07 -0.88 -8.36
CA GLU A 139 16.04 -1.82 -8.95
C GLU A 139 15.43 -2.62 -10.11
N THR A 140 14.13 -2.93 -10.05
CA THR A 140 13.39 -3.51 -11.18
C THR A 140 13.42 -2.57 -12.40
N ALA A 141 13.14 -1.27 -12.19
CA ALA A 141 13.10 -0.27 -13.24
C ALA A 141 14.50 0.03 -13.83
N GLU A 142 15.54 0.06 -13.00
CA GLU A 142 16.93 0.22 -13.43
C GLU A 142 17.36 -0.94 -14.33
N ALA A 143 17.06 -2.18 -13.94
CA ALA A 143 17.36 -3.37 -14.75
C ALA A 143 16.57 -3.41 -16.05
N ALA A 144 15.27 -3.08 -16.01
CA ALA A 144 14.43 -2.93 -17.21
C ALA A 144 15.02 -1.91 -18.19
N THR A 145 15.42 -0.74 -17.69
CA THR A 145 16.03 0.34 -18.48
C THR A 145 17.34 -0.12 -19.12
N LYS A 146 18.18 -0.81 -18.36
CA LYS A 146 19.44 -1.35 -18.87
C LYS A 146 19.21 -2.34 -20.00
N ALA A 147 18.37 -3.36 -19.78
CA ALA A 147 18.08 -4.39 -20.78
C ALA A 147 17.46 -3.80 -22.06
N ALA A 148 16.53 -2.86 -21.92
CA ALA A 148 15.93 -2.18 -23.06
C ALA A 148 16.96 -1.37 -23.89
N ASN A 149 17.85 -0.63 -23.23
CA ASN A 149 18.93 0.11 -23.89
C ASN A 149 19.94 -0.80 -24.59
N GLU A 150 20.08 -2.05 -24.14
CA GLU A 150 20.89 -3.09 -24.79
C GLU A 150 20.15 -3.78 -25.96
N GLY A 151 18.92 -3.39 -26.25
CA GLY A 151 18.12 -3.90 -27.37
C GLY A 151 17.41 -5.22 -27.08
N ALA A 152 17.18 -5.56 -25.80
CA ALA A 152 16.44 -6.75 -25.42
C ALA A 152 14.99 -6.72 -25.93
N SER A 153 14.43 -7.89 -26.25
CA SER A 153 12.99 -8.03 -26.50
C SER A 153 12.18 -7.78 -25.22
N LEU A 154 10.86 -7.57 -25.37
CA LEU A 154 9.97 -7.30 -24.23
C LEU A 154 10.10 -8.38 -23.14
N VAL A 155 10.12 -9.65 -23.54
CA VAL A 155 10.19 -10.78 -22.60
C VAL A 155 11.51 -10.85 -21.87
N VAL A 156 12.63 -10.67 -22.60
CA VAL A 156 13.97 -10.69 -22.00
C VAL A 156 14.11 -9.54 -21.00
N MET A 157 13.65 -8.34 -21.37
CA MET A 157 13.64 -7.19 -20.47
C MET A 157 12.79 -7.45 -19.21
N LEU A 158 11.57 -8.00 -19.36
CA LEU A 158 10.70 -8.31 -18.21
C LEU A 158 11.32 -9.36 -17.28
N ARG A 159 12.02 -10.37 -17.83
CA ARG A 159 12.75 -11.37 -17.03
C ARG A 159 13.90 -10.75 -16.25
N ASP A 160 14.71 -9.93 -16.90
CA ASP A 160 15.84 -9.26 -16.27
C ASP A 160 15.36 -8.31 -15.15
N ALA A 161 14.30 -7.56 -15.42
CA ALA A 161 13.64 -6.70 -14.45
C ALA A 161 13.11 -7.51 -13.25
N ARG A 162 12.35 -8.60 -13.50
CA ARG A 162 11.81 -9.47 -12.44
C ARG A 162 12.91 -10.10 -11.59
N ASN A 163 14.01 -10.53 -12.22
CA ASN A 163 15.15 -11.13 -11.52
C ASN A 163 15.91 -10.11 -10.67
N ALA A 164 16.07 -8.88 -11.14
CA ALA A 164 16.65 -7.79 -10.35
C ALA A 164 15.75 -7.44 -9.17
N GLY A 165 14.44 -7.28 -9.39
CA GLY A 165 13.48 -7.05 -8.32
C GLY A 165 13.47 -8.17 -7.27
N ARG A 166 13.59 -9.44 -7.68
CA ARG A 166 13.73 -10.57 -6.75
C ARG A 166 14.97 -10.43 -5.87
N LYS A 167 16.13 -10.12 -6.46
CA LYS A 167 17.37 -9.90 -5.70
C LYS A 167 17.25 -8.71 -4.74
N ALA A 168 16.61 -7.63 -5.19
CA ALA A 168 16.36 -6.45 -4.37
C ALA A 168 15.47 -6.81 -3.16
N LEU A 169 14.40 -7.58 -3.39
CA LEU A 169 13.51 -8.08 -2.34
C LEU A 169 14.26 -8.96 -1.34
N ASP A 170 15.05 -9.92 -1.82
CA ASP A 170 15.82 -10.81 -0.95
C ASP A 170 16.85 -10.03 -0.11
N ASN A 171 17.28 -8.85 -0.59
CA ASN A 171 18.22 -7.97 0.09
C ASN A 171 17.55 -6.93 1.01
N THR A 172 16.22 -6.80 1.02
CA THR A 172 15.54 -5.84 1.93
C THR A 172 15.90 -6.02 3.40
N PRO A 173 16.11 -7.24 3.94
CA PRO A 173 16.52 -7.41 5.35
C PRO A 173 17.90 -6.81 5.64
N GLU A 174 18.82 -6.78 4.66
CA GLU A 174 20.13 -6.16 4.85
C GLU A 174 20.09 -4.63 4.84
N LEU A 175 19.03 -4.06 4.27
CA LEU A 175 18.82 -2.61 4.20
C LEU A 175 17.96 -2.09 5.36
N LEU A 176 17.01 -2.89 5.84
CA LEU A 176 16.06 -2.50 6.87
C LEU A 176 16.11 -3.47 8.06
N PRO A 177 16.74 -3.09 9.18
CA PRO A 177 16.99 -4.00 10.31
C PRO A 177 15.75 -4.67 10.91
N VAL A 178 14.60 -4.01 10.87
CA VAL A 178 13.33 -4.58 11.37
C VAL A 178 12.93 -5.85 10.61
N LEU A 179 13.17 -5.87 9.29
CA LEU A 179 12.90 -7.03 8.44
C LEU A 179 13.88 -8.17 8.76
N LYS A 180 15.14 -7.84 9.04
CA LYS A 180 16.17 -8.80 9.47
C LYS A 180 15.83 -9.47 10.79
N ASP A 181 15.40 -8.68 11.78
CA ASP A 181 15.02 -9.20 13.09
C ASP A 181 13.78 -10.09 13.01
N ALA A 182 12.82 -9.71 12.16
CA ALA A 182 11.64 -10.52 11.84
C ALA A 182 11.96 -11.76 10.99
N GLY A 183 13.12 -11.79 10.31
CA GLY A 183 13.49 -12.86 9.38
C GLY A 183 12.63 -12.90 8.11
N VAL A 184 12.06 -11.78 7.70
CA VAL A 184 11.17 -11.66 6.52
C VAL A 184 11.68 -10.61 5.54
N VAL A 185 11.21 -10.68 4.30
CA VAL A 185 11.41 -9.64 3.28
C VAL A 185 10.27 -8.61 3.32
N ASP A 186 10.41 -7.50 2.60
CA ASP A 186 9.37 -6.47 2.53
C ASP A 186 8.06 -7.00 1.89
N ALA A 187 6.94 -6.83 2.60
CA ALA A 187 5.63 -7.32 2.16
C ALA A 187 5.16 -6.63 0.87
N GLY A 188 5.33 -5.31 0.76
CA GLY A 188 4.92 -4.54 -0.41
C GLY A 188 5.75 -4.91 -1.65
N GLY A 189 7.05 -5.11 -1.49
CA GLY A 189 7.97 -5.56 -2.53
C GLY A 189 7.65 -6.97 -3.02
N ALA A 190 7.33 -7.89 -2.10
CA ALA A 190 6.83 -9.21 -2.44
C ALA A 190 5.53 -9.12 -3.26
N GLY A 191 4.60 -8.26 -2.85
CA GLY A 191 3.38 -7.97 -3.60
C GLY A 191 3.65 -7.41 -4.99
N PHE A 192 4.57 -6.44 -5.14
CA PHE A 192 4.93 -5.87 -6.43
C PHE A 192 5.54 -6.90 -7.39
N LEU A 193 6.32 -7.87 -6.92
CA LEU A 193 6.86 -8.90 -7.82
C LEU A 193 5.78 -9.76 -8.47
N LEU A 194 4.62 -9.93 -7.83
CA LEU A 194 3.49 -10.62 -8.45
C LEU A 194 2.96 -9.87 -9.69
N PHE A 195 3.13 -8.55 -9.78
CA PHE A 195 2.84 -7.79 -11.01
C PHE A 195 3.80 -8.18 -12.12
N MET A 196 5.10 -8.27 -11.82
CA MET A 196 6.12 -8.68 -12.79
C MET A 196 5.91 -10.14 -13.25
N ASP A 197 5.57 -11.04 -12.33
CA ASP A 197 5.23 -12.43 -12.63
C ASP A 197 3.96 -12.51 -13.50
N SER A 198 2.96 -11.66 -13.23
CA SER A 198 1.74 -11.58 -14.04
C SER A 198 1.99 -11.04 -15.44
N ALA A 199 2.89 -10.06 -15.59
CA ALA A 199 3.28 -9.53 -16.90
C ALA A 199 3.97 -10.62 -17.74
N LEU A 200 4.90 -11.38 -17.14
CA LEU A 200 5.57 -12.51 -17.80
C LEU A 200 4.59 -13.63 -18.15
N HIS A 201 3.63 -13.92 -17.28
CA HIS A 201 2.57 -14.89 -17.57
C HIS A 201 1.77 -14.50 -18.82
N VAL A 202 1.38 -13.24 -18.94
CA VAL A 202 0.59 -12.76 -20.08
C VAL A 202 1.42 -12.68 -21.36
N VAL A 203 2.68 -12.23 -21.26
CA VAL A 203 3.55 -11.99 -22.40
C VAL A 203 4.16 -13.27 -22.96
N ASP A 204 4.52 -14.23 -22.12
CA ASP A 204 5.27 -15.43 -22.52
C ASP A 204 4.64 -16.75 -22.06
N GLY A 205 3.57 -16.69 -21.26
CA GLY A 205 2.93 -17.90 -20.73
C GLY A 205 3.68 -18.56 -19.59
N GLU A 206 4.62 -17.86 -18.94
CA GLU A 206 5.29 -18.38 -17.74
C GLU A 206 4.27 -18.72 -16.65
N PRO A 207 4.45 -19.82 -15.89
CA PRO A 207 3.54 -20.16 -14.82
C PRO A 207 3.60 -19.10 -13.71
N LEU A 208 2.43 -18.72 -13.19
CA LEU A 208 2.35 -17.86 -12.01
C LEU A 208 2.89 -18.62 -10.78
N PRO A 209 3.53 -17.92 -9.82
CA PRO A 209 4.01 -18.55 -8.61
C PRO A 209 2.84 -19.06 -7.76
N GLU A 210 3.03 -20.22 -7.14
CA GLU A 210 2.11 -20.74 -6.13
C GLU A 210 2.33 -20.05 -4.78
N PRO A 211 1.27 -19.81 -3.99
CA PRO A 211 1.39 -19.27 -2.64
C PRO A 211 2.26 -20.16 -1.76
N ILE A 212 3.21 -19.56 -1.06
CA ILE A 212 3.98 -20.24 -0.01
C ILE A 212 3.23 -20.05 1.31
N TYR A 213 2.83 -21.17 1.91
CA TYR A 213 2.24 -21.19 3.25
C TYR A 213 3.35 -21.39 4.27
N ASP A 214 4.08 -20.31 4.56
CA ASP A 214 4.99 -20.24 5.71
C ASP A 214 4.23 -19.70 6.94
N ASP A 215 4.64 -20.09 8.14
CA ASP A 215 4.04 -19.68 9.42
C ASP A 215 4.30 -18.19 9.73
N GLY A 216 5.24 -17.56 9.01
CA GLY A 216 5.64 -16.16 9.23
C GLY A 216 6.60 -16.00 10.41
N PRO A 217 6.83 -14.76 10.88
CA PRO A 217 7.69 -14.51 12.04
C PRO A 217 7.18 -15.22 13.30
N SER A 218 8.09 -15.85 14.05
CA SER A 218 7.78 -16.40 15.37
C SER A 218 7.51 -15.30 16.40
N ALA A 219 6.85 -15.65 17.51
CA ALA A 219 6.58 -14.71 18.61
C ALA A 219 7.86 -14.04 19.14
N GLU A 220 8.98 -14.77 19.24
CA GLU A 220 10.27 -14.23 19.67
C GLU A 220 10.82 -13.19 18.67
N GLN A 221 10.59 -13.40 17.38
CA GLN A 221 11.01 -12.46 16.34
C GLN A 221 10.14 -11.18 16.36
N LEU A 222 8.83 -11.31 16.56
CA LEU A 222 7.93 -10.16 16.71
C LEU A 222 8.25 -9.35 17.98
N GLU A 223 8.63 -10.01 19.08
CA GLU A 223 9.07 -9.33 20.30
C GLU A 223 10.35 -8.51 20.06
N LYS A 224 11.32 -9.05 19.30
CA LYS A 224 12.54 -8.30 18.90
C LYS A 224 12.21 -7.07 18.06
N VAL A 225 11.26 -7.19 17.13
CA VAL A 225 10.78 -6.06 16.31
C VAL A 225 10.20 -4.96 17.21
N ALA A 226 9.27 -5.32 18.11
CA ALA A 226 8.64 -4.36 19.01
C ALA A 226 9.66 -3.64 19.92
N LEU A 227 10.65 -4.38 20.43
CA LEU A 227 11.72 -3.81 21.25
C LEU A 227 12.62 -2.84 20.47
N ARG A 228 12.85 -3.06 19.17
CA ARG A 228 13.63 -2.15 18.34
C ARG A 228 12.92 -0.81 18.17
N THR A 229 11.63 -0.83 17.85
CA THR A 229 10.86 0.39 17.59
C THR A 229 10.85 1.32 18.82
N ALA A 230 10.81 0.74 20.03
CA ALA A 230 10.92 1.48 21.28
C ALA A 230 12.29 2.18 21.52
N THR A 231 13.36 1.82 20.78
CA THR A 231 14.73 2.31 21.03
C THR A 231 15.26 3.36 20.04
N ASP A 232 14.63 3.54 18.88
CA ASP A 232 15.17 4.42 17.84
C ASP A 232 14.82 5.92 18.01
N GLY A 233 13.93 6.25 18.96
CA GLY A 233 13.57 7.63 19.30
C GLY A 233 12.79 8.38 18.20
N SER A 234 12.38 7.70 17.12
CA SER A 234 11.33 8.18 16.24
C SER A 234 9.97 8.03 16.96
N VAL A 235 8.96 8.80 16.55
CA VAL A 235 7.59 8.54 17.03
C VAL A 235 7.26 7.14 16.53
N ASP A 236 7.15 6.20 17.45
CA ASP A 236 6.83 4.82 17.11
C ASP A 236 5.48 4.83 16.39
N VAL A 237 5.47 4.52 15.09
CA VAL A 237 4.23 4.47 14.30
C VAL A 237 3.25 3.49 14.94
N SER A 238 3.74 2.47 15.66
CA SER A 238 2.90 1.52 16.39
C SER A 238 2.25 2.11 17.65
N GLU A 239 2.69 3.27 18.14
CA GLU A 239 2.01 4.04 19.20
C GLU A 239 0.92 4.98 18.66
N LEU A 240 0.82 5.15 17.33
CA LEU A 240 -0.22 5.96 16.70
C LEU A 240 -1.48 5.12 16.55
N ARG A 241 -2.54 5.51 17.27
CA ARG A 241 -3.77 4.72 17.37
C ARG A 241 -4.66 4.83 16.15
N TYR A 242 -4.67 5.97 15.46
CA TYR A 242 -5.63 6.24 14.40
C TYR A 242 -4.96 6.33 13.04
N GLU A 243 -5.57 5.66 12.06
CA GLU A 243 -5.38 5.94 10.66
C GLU A 243 -6.44 6.95 10.21
N VAL A 244 -6.02 8.01 9.54
CA VAL A 244 -6.92 8.96 8.89
C VAL A 244 -6.67 8.92 7.39
N MET A 245 -7.72 8.60 6.64
CA MET A 245 -7.71 8.61 5.18
C MET A 245 -8.79 9.53 4.61
N PHE A 246 -8.47 10.26 3.54
CA PHE A 246 -9.48 11.00 2.79
C PHE A 246 -9.05 11.31 1.35
N LEU A 247 -10.03 11.64 0.51
CA LEU A 247 -9.76 12.33 -0.76
C LEU A 247 -9.65 13.83 -0.51
N LEU A 248 -8.75 14.48 -1.20
CA LEU A 248 -8.47 15.90 -1.05
C LEU A 248 -8.44 16.58 -2.41
N ASP A 249 -9.37 17.52 -2.62
CA ASP A 249 -9.28 18.50 -3.69
C ASP A 249 -8.35 19.63 -3.20
N LEU A 250 -7.19 19.78 -3.82
CA LEU A 250 -6.15 20.73 -3.44
C LEU A 250 -5.34 21.16 -4.65
N ASP A 251 -5.08 22.46 -4.79
CA ASP A 251 -4.13 22.96 -5.80
C ASP A 251 -2.73 22.36 -5.58
N ASP A 252 -2.15 21.79 -6.64
CA ASP A 252 -0.84 21.12 -6.63
C ASP A 252 0.28 22.00 -6.04
N THR A 253 0.18 23.33 -6.16
CA THR A 253 1.14 24.27 -5.56
C THR A 253 1.16 24.24 -4.03
N ASN A 254 0.08 23.79 -3.40
CA ASN A 254 -0.05 23.67 -1.95
C ASN A 254 0.27 22.28 -1.42
N LEU A 255 0.49 21.28 -2.27
CA LEU A 255 0.76 19.89 -1.86
C LEU A 255 1.95 19.79 -0.90
N LYS A 256 3.02 20.54 -1.17
CA LYS A 256 4.22 20.55 -0.31
C LYS A 256 3.91 21.10 1.08
N ASN A 257 3.11 22.16 1.15
CA ASN A 257 2.71 22.76 2.43
C ASN A 257 1.82 21.80 3.22
N PHE A 258 0.89 21.12 2.54
CA PHE A 258 0.05 20.08 3.14
C PHE A 258 0.88 18.94 3.73
N LYS A 259 1.81 18.37 2.95
CA LYS A 259 2.71 17.30 3.40
C LYS A 259 3.55 17.70 4.60
N ASN A 260 4.05 18.94 4.63
CA ASN A 260 4.83 19.45 5.76
C ASN A 260 3.97 19.57 7.03
N ALA A 261 2.76 20.12 6.93
CA ALA A 261 1.84 20.22 8.07
C ALA A 261 1.49 18.85 8.65
N TRP A 262 1.26 17.86 7.79
CA TRP A 262 1.07 16.47 8.20
C TRP A 262 2.29 15.87 8.89
N GLY A 263 3.50 16.19 8.42
CA GLY A 263 4.75 15.75 9.03
C GLY A 263 4.97 16.24 10.47
N GLU A 264 4.21 17.23 10.95
CA GLU A 264 4.27 17.73 12.33
C GLU A 264 3.33 16.99 13.29
N ILE A 265 2.31 16.30 12.78
CA ILE A 265 1.19 15.76 13.56
C ILE A 265 1.03 14.24 13.47
N GLY A 266 1.83 13.57 12.64
CA GLY A 266 1.77 12.13 12.48
C GLY A 266 2.94 11.57 11.68
N ASP A 267 2.87 10.27 11.41
CA ASP A 267 3.88 9.56 10.63
C ASP A 267 3.22 8.54 9.69
N SER A 268 4.01 7.77 8.95
CA SER A 268 3.55 6.91 7.86
C SER A 268 2.65 7.66 6.87
N ILE A 269 3.12 8.85 6.47
CA ILE A 269 2.39 9.76 5.61
C ILE A 269 2.58 9.38 4.15
N VAL A 270 1.47 9.14 3.48
CA VAL A 270 1.45 8.89 2.04
C VAL A 270 0.36 9.75 1.40
N VAL A 271 0.73 10.55 0.40
CA VAL A 271 -0.20 11.42 -0.32
C VAL A 271 0.00 11.23 -1.81
N VAL A 272 -1.08 10.78 -2.46
CA VAL A 272 -1.03 10.22 -3.81
C VAL A 272 -2.08 10.83 -4.70
N GLY A 273 -1.76 11.13 -5.95
CA GLY A 273 -2.69 11.82 -6.83
C GLY A 273 -1.98 12.79 -7.78
N GLY A 274 -2.63 13.91 -8.05
CA GLY A 274 -2.18 14.95 -8.97
C GLY A 274 -3.37 15.56 -9.71
N ASP A 275 -3.13 16.64 -10.44
CA ASP A 275 -4.16 17.36 -11.19
C ASP A 275 -5.31 17.83 -10.28
N GLY A 276 -4.98 18.26 -9.06
CA GLY A 276 -5.95 18.78 -8.10
C GLY A 276 -6.64 17.74 -7.20
N LEU A 277 -6.48 16.42 -7.44
CA LEU A 277 -7.11 15.38 -6.63
C LEU A 277 -6.08 14.45 -5.99
N TYR A 278 -6.18 14.29 -4.68
CA TYR A 278 -5.30 13.45 -3.88
C TYR A 278 -6.08 12.45 -3.03
N ASN A 279 -5.47 11.30 -2.76
CA ASN A 279 -5.83 10.37 -1.71
C ASN A 279 -4.72 10.43 -0.66
N CYS A 280 -5.11 10.74 0.57
CA CYS A 280 -4.21 11.13 1.64
C CYS A 280 -4.35 10.12 2.78
N HIS A 281 -3.22 9.64 3.30
CA HIS A 281 -3.12 8.69 4.41
C HIS A 281 -2.12 9.21 5.45
N ILE A 282 -2.50 9.21 6.72
CA ILE A 282 -1.64 9.52 7.86
C ILE A 282 -1.98 8.64 9.07
N HIS A 283 -0.97 8.20 9.80
CA HIS A 283 -1.14 7.64 11.15
C HIS A 283 -0.95 8.77 12.15
N THR A 284 -1.86 8.92 13.11
CA THR A 284 -1.83 10.02 14.08
C THR A 284 -2.62 9.69 15.34
N ASN A 285 -2.36 10.44 16.41
CA ASN A 285 -3.23 10.50 17.60
C ASN A 285 -4.15 11.73 17.61
N ASP A 286 -4.02 12.63 16.62
CA ASP A 286 -4.83 13.84 16.49
C ASP A 286 -5.61 13.84 15.16
N ILE A 287 -6.77 13.17 15.18
CA ILE A 287 -7.68 13.08 14.03
C ILE A 287 -8.13 14.47 13.57
N GLY A 288 -8.37 15.39 14.52
CA GLY A 288 -8.84 16.74 14.22
C GLY A 288 -7.81 17.52 13.42
N ALA A 289 -6.58 17.58 13.94
CA ALA A 289 -5.47 18.25 13.26
C ALA A 289 -5.19 17.66 11.87
N ALA A 290 -5.30 16.33 11.70
CA ALA A 290 -5.10 15.68 10.40
C ALA A 290 -6.08 16.17 9.33
N VAL A 291 -7.35 16.36 9.68
CA VAL A 291 -8.36 16.89 8.76
C VAL A 291 -8.20 18.41 8.58
N GLU A 292 -8.00 19.15 9.68
CA GLU A 292 -7.87 20.61 9.66
C GLU A 292 -6.66 21.10 8.85
N ALA A 293 -5.55 20.36 8.86
CA ALA A 293 -4.36 20.67 8.06
C ALA A 293 -4.69 20.87 6.58
N SER A 294 -5.61 20.06 6.03
CA SER A 294 -6.05 20.19 4.64
C SER A 294 -6.85 21.47 4.38
N LEU A 295 -7.66 21.91 5.35
CA LEU A 295 -8.47 23.12 5.26
C LEU A 295 -7.62 24.38 5.33
N ILE A 296 -6.58 24.37 6.18
CA ILE A 296 -5.66 25.50 6.39
C ILE A 296 -4.95 25.88 5.10
N VAL A 297 -4.57 24.89 4.28
CA VAL A 297 -3.91 25.10 2.99
C VAL A 297 -4.91 25.36 1.84
N GLY A 298 -6.19 25.54 2.13
CA GLY A 298 -7.24 25.82 1.16
C GLY A 298 -7.81 24.59 0.45
N GLY A 299 -7.51 23.39 0.93
CA GLY A 299 -8.03 22.14 0.39
C GLY A 299 -9.45 21.80 0.85
N ARG A 300 -10.07 20.84 0.18
CA ARG A 300 -11.42 20.33 0.48
C ARG A 300 -11.38 18.81 0.68
N PRO A 301 -11.31 18.32 1.92
CA PRO A 301 -11.32 16.89 2.19
C PRO A 301 -12.72 16.32 1.96
N SER A 302 -12.78 15.09 1.48
CA SER A 302 -14.01 14.33 1.23
C SER A 302 -13.76 12.84 1.45
N LYS A 303 -14.84 12.06 1.65
CA LYS A 303 -14.77 10.62 1.95
C LYS A 303 -13.82 10.30 3.13
N ILE A 304 -13.84 11.14 4.16
CA ILE A 304 -13.01 10.96 5.35
C ILE A 304 -13.37 9.64 6.03
N ARG A 305 -12.33 8.86 6.30
CA ARG A 305 -12.36 7.62 7.06
C ARG A 305 -11.35 7.74 8.19
N VAL A 306 -11.76 7.24 9.35
CA VAL A 306 -10.88 7.10 10.50
C VAL A 306 -10.99 5.66 10.96
N THR A 307 -9.85 5.01 11.11
CA THR A 307 -9.74 3.62 11.57
C THR A 307 -8.98 3.61 12.88
N ASP A 308 -9.46 2.87 13.87
CA ASP A 308 -8.72 2.58 15.10
C ASP A 308 -7.86 1.34 14.85
N LEU A 309 -6.55 1.56 14.68
CA LEU A 309 -5.59 0.52 14.33
C LEU A 309 -5.49 -0.54 15.43
N PHE A 310 -5.72 -0.17 16.69
CA PHE A 310 -5.58 -1.09 17.82
C PHE A 310 -6.78 -2.03 17.90
N GLU A 311 -7.98 -1.51 17.64
CA GLU A 311 -9.19 -2.33 17.52
C GLU A 311 -9.11 -3.26 16.30
N GLU A 312 -8.63 -2.76 15.15
CA GLU A 312 -8.48 -3.59 13.94
C GLU A 312 -7.48 -4.72 14.14
N MET A 313 -6.32 -4.45 14.74
CA MET A 313 -5.36 -5.49 15.10
C MET A 313 -5.96 -6.52 16.08
N ALA A 314 -6.68 -6.08 17.12
CA ALA A 314 -7.32 -6.98 18.07
C ALA A 314 -8.36 -7.89 17.39
N GLU A 315 -9.16 -7.37 16.46
CA GLU A 315 -10.10 -8.15 15.67
C GLU A 315 -9.40 -9.15 14.74
N GLU A 316 -8.32 -8.75 14.07
CA GLU A 316 -7.53 -9.64 13.23
C GLU A 316 -6.88 -10.77 14.05
N HIS A 317 -6.33 -10.46 15.22
CA HIS A 317 -5.79 -11.44 16.16
C HIS A 317 -6.87 -12.44 16.59
N ALA A 318 -8.05 -11.96 16.98
CA ALA A 318 -9.18 -12.83 17.34
C ALA A 318 -9.58 -13.76 16.18
N LYS A 319 -9.68 -13.23 14.94
CA LYS A 319 -9.98 -14.03 13.75
C LYS A 319 -8.89 -15.07 13.46
N ARG A 320 -7.62 -14.73 13.68
CA ARG A 320 -6.49 -15.67 13.55
C ARG A 320 -6.58 -16.76 14.61
N GLU A 321 -6.83 -16.43 15.87
CA GLU A 321 -7.00 -17.40 16.96
C GLU A 321 -8.17 -18.35 16.71
N GLU A 322 -9.31 -17.85 16.26
CA GLU A 322 -10.45 -18.67 15.84
C GLU A 322 -10.10 -19.61 14.69
N SER A 323 -9.32 -19.14 13.71
CA SER A 323 -8.89 -19.97 12.57
C SER A 323 -7.87 -21.05 12.94
N LEU A 324 -7.09 -20.83 14.01
CA LEU A 324 -6.05 -21.74 14.50
C LEU A 324 -6.57 -22.74 15.55
N GLY A 325 -7.82 -22.61 16.01
CA GLY A 325 -8.46 -23.58 16.90
C GLY A 325 -7.81 -23.72 18.28
N ALA A 326 -7.18 -22.66 18.81
CA ALA A 326 -6.58 -22.70 20.14
C ALA A 326 -7.68 -22.86 21.23
N PRO A 327 -7.55 -23.82 22.16
CA PRO A 327 -8.53 -24.02 23.22
C PRO A 327 -8.47 -22.85 24.22
N VAL A 328 -9.61 -22.19 24.41
CA VAL A 328 -9.79 -21.18 25.46
C VAL A 328 -9.68 -21.89 26.82
N GLU A 329 -8.53 -21.77 27.48
CA GLU A 329 -8.43 -22.04 28.92
C GLU A 329 -9.20 -20.94 29.67
N VAL A 330 -10.45 -21.24 30.00
CA VAL A 330 -11.26 -20.44 30.91
C VAL A 330 -10.68 -20.59 32.32
N LEU A 331 -9.78 -19.69 32.71
CA LEU A 331 -9.44 -19.49 34.11
C LEU A 331 -10.57 -18.71 34.79
N GLY A 332 -11.51 -19.47 35.35
CA GLY A 332 -12.56 -18.96 36.22
C GLY A 332 -11.97 -18.31 37.48
N GLY A 333 -12.29 -17.04 37.68
CA GLY A 333 -12.01 -16.29 38.90
C GLY A 333 -13.14 -15.30 39.20
N SER A 334 -13.94 -15.63 40.20
CA SER A 334 -15.14 -14.92 40.66
C SER A 334 -14.84 -13.69 41.54
N ARG A 335 -15.80 -12.73 41.55
CA ARG A 335 -16.07 -11.59 42.48
C ARG A 335 -15.62 -10.21 41.97
N SER A 336 -16.36 -9.11 42.11
CA SER A 336 -17.68 -8.80 42.67
C SER A 336 -18.04 -7.35 42.29
N ALA A 337 -19.34 -7.06 42.24
CA ALA A 337 -19.94 -5.75 41.98
C ALA A 337 -19.45 -4.60 42.87
N GLY A 338 -19.34 -3.40 42.27
CA GLY A 338 -19.15 -2.13 42.96
C GLY A 338 -19.59 -0.93 42.10
N ARG A 339 -20.84 -0.49 42.28
CA ARG A 339 -21.35 0.80 41.77
C ARG A 339 -20.58 1.95 42.42
N ALA A 340 -20.08 2.90 41.63
CA ALA A 340 -19.70 4.23 42.11
C ALA A 340 -20.16 5.31 41.11
N ALA A 341 -20.73 6.37 41.67
CA ALA A 341 -21.56 7.36 41.02
C ALA A 341 -20.78 8.39 40.19
N SER A 342 -21.36 8.78 39.05
CA SER A 342 -20.90 9.88 38.20
C SER A 342 -21.05 11.24 38.90
N ARG A 343 -19.94 11.94 39.13
CA ARG A 343 -19.95 13.40 39.35
C ARG A 343 -19.92 14.09 37.99
N GLN A 344 -21.05 14.63 37.56
CA GLN A 344 -21.11 15.55 36.42
C GLN A 344 -20.44 16.87 36.83
N ALA A 345 -19.31 17.19 36.20
CA ALA A 345 -18.79 18.55 36.16
C ALA A 345 -19.64 19.34 35.14
N ALA A 346 -20.13 20.51 35.53
CA ALA A 346 -20.91 21.37 34.65
C ALA A 346 -20.06 21.85 33.47
N LEU A 347 -20.50 21.53 32.25
CA LEU A 347 -19.89 22.04 31.02
C LEU A 347 -20.17 23.55 30.87
N PRO A 348 -19.25 24.33 30.28
CA PRO A 348 -19.45 25.74 30.01
C PRO A 348 -20.63 25.98 29.03
N PRO A 349 -21.23 27.18 29.02
CA PRO A 349 -22.41 27.46 28.20
C PRO A 349 -22.10 27.33 26.70
N VAL A 350 -22.79 26.41 26.04
CA VAL A 350 -22.70 26.16 24.61
C VAL A 350 -23.62 27.14 23.86
N THR A 351 -23.06 27.92 22.93
CA THR A 351 -23.79 28.85 22.04
C THR A 351 -24.34 28.19 20.77
N CYS A 352 -24.20 26.87 20.65
CA CYS A 352 -24.70 26.07 19.54
C CYS A 352 -25.97 25.32 19.97
N ALA A 353 -27.05 25.43 19.21
CA ALA A 353 -28.28 24.68 19.49
C ALA A 353 -28.05 23.19 19.23
N VAL A 354 -27.88 22.41 20.31
CA VAL A 354 -27.89 20.95 20.25
C VAL A 354 -29.36 20.51 20.21
N VAL A 355 -29.88 20.24 19.01
CA VAL A 355 -31.17 19.55 18.86
C VAL A 355 -30.87 18.06 18.90
N ALA A 356 -30.98 17.47 20.09
CA ALA A 356 -31.07 16.03 20.20
C ALA A 356 -32.44 15.60 19.64
N VAL A 357 -32.44 14.87 18.53
CA VAL A 357 -33.65 14.19 18.04
C VAL A 357 -33.67 12.83 18.73
N ALA A 358 -34.70 12.59 19.53
CA ALA A 358 -34.91 11.34 20.26
C ALA A 358 -35.37 10.20 19.34
#